data_AF-A0AAX6PJC4-F1
#
_entry.id   AF-A0AAX6PJC4-F1
#
_cell.length_a   1.000
_cell.length_b   1.000
_cell.length_c   1.000
_cell.angle_alpha   90.00
_cell.angle_beta   90.00
_cell.angle_gamma   90.00
#
_symmetry.space_group_name_H-M   'P 1'
#
loop_
_entity.id
_entity.type
_entity.pdbx_description
1 polymer ?
#
loop_
_entity_poly.entity_id
_entity_poly.type
_entity_poly.pdbx_seq_one_letter_code
_entity_poly.pdbx_strand_id
1 'polypeptide(L)'
;MRSRCLCQICTCGSDYRPYEIVKQLRHIPEEYKPKQGKIDLGTTYKRDFTSYKVQPVAILRPLERQIKKGKLDTVPTYKDDYRSWDIQKNELHKPEQTYQPSPVKFGNSTTFQDDYVPRETKPRESFKPSSVVRRSTAPFNGDTSHRLDYIPHQLEVKFVRPKQVYKPTDLPFEKLTTHRNDFQGLVGETAKLCRPAYTRVAHDAHFEGSTEFRESFQAWEIPPPKVKKVPEYVPPIGSMQLHSTSHLDYIPYQASRVVPIRPVSHRRNNFPFQGKTTMKEDFPAWESCRPGLIKQEQQIPNPSGKFDGLSTSRSHYVPHELIPTESCRPLNAALKSSVPFDDVTMYSIEYAPKKQEICPASYPTPPGYIFENTDFHGHKFFHKITPAVKAF
;
A
#
# COMPACT_ATOMS: atom_id res chain seq x y z
N MET A 1 -27.49 -8.09 -77.85
CA MET A 1 -26.72 -8.63 -76.71
C MET A 1 -27.23 -7.95 -75.44
N ARG A 2 -27.84 -8.71 -74.51
CA ARG A 2 -28.40 -8.17 -73.26
C ARG A 2 -27.40 -8.40 -72.14
N SER A 3 -26.92 -7.31 -71.54
CA SER A 3 -26.06 -7.32 -70.36
C SER A 3 -26.82 -7.85 -69.14
N ARG A 4 -26.34 -8.95 -68.56
CA ARG A 4 -26.87 -9.58 -67.34
C ARG A 4 -26.05 -9.15 -66.14
N CYS A 5 -26.72 -8.82 -65.03
CA CYS A 5 -26.10 -8.41 -63.78
C CYS A 5 -25.38 -9.59 -63.10
N LEU A 6 -24.28 -9.28 -62.38
CA LEU A 6 -23.37 -10.22 -61.71
C LEU A 6 -24.04 -11.17 -60.69
N CYS A 7 -25.25 -10.86 -60.25
CA CYS A 7 -26.09 -11.70 -59.40
C CYS A 7 -26.73 -12.90 -60.13
N GLN A 8 -26.64 -12.99 -61.46
CA GLN A 8 -27.16 -14.13 -62.26
C GLN A 8 -26.09 -15.21 -62.56
N ILE A 9 -24.87 -15.07 -62.04
CA ILE A 9 -23.73 -15.99 -62.30
C ILE A 9 -23.23 -16.66 -61.01
N CYS A 10 -23.76 -16.27 -59.83
CA CYS A 10 -23.28 -16.81 -58.56
C CYS A 10 -24.20 -17.92 -58.03
N THR A 11 -23.75 -19.17 -58.11
CA THR A 11 -24.40 -20.37 -57.55
C THR A 11 -23.92 -20.71 -56.13
N CYS A 12 -23.32 -19.76 -55.41
CA CYS A 12 -22.72 -19.99 -54.08
C CYS A 12 -23.72 -19.91 -52.91
N GLY A 13 -24.90 -20.55 -53.04
CA GLY A 13 -25.92 -20.44 -51.99
C GLY A 13 -26.93 -21.59 -51.88
N SER A 14 -26.77 -22.67 -52.64
CA SER A 14 -27.77 -23.75 -52.69
C SER A 14 -27.50 -24.95 -51.77
N ASP A 15 -26.39 -24.99 -51.03
CA ASP A 15 -25.96 -26.24 -50.38
C ASP A 15 -26.14 -26.25 -48.85
N TYR A 16 -26.70 -25.17 -48.26
CA TYR A 16 -27.02 -25.16 -46.84
C TYR A 16 -28.45 -25.65 -46.59
N ARG A 17 -28.58 -26.92 -46.19
CA ARG A 17 -29.80 -27.42 -45.54
C ARG A 17 -29.69 -27.17 -44.04
N PRO A 18 -30.49 -26.25 -43.45
CA PRO A 18 -30.54 -26.13 -42.00
C PRO A 18 -31.08 -27.44 -41.42
N TYR A 19 -30.32 -28.07 -40.52
CA TYR A 19 -30.86 -29.15 -39.70
C TYR A 19 -31.88 -28.54 -38.74
N GLU A 20 -33.12 -29.04 -38.77
CA GLU A 20 -34.10 -28.74 -37.73
C GLU A 20 -33.62 -29.34 -36.41
N ILE A 21 -33.07 -28.50 -35.54
CA ILE A 21 -32.85 -28.86 -34.14
C ILE A 21 -34.24 -28.91 -33.50
N VAL A 22 -34.82 -30.10 -33.44
CA VAL A 22 -36.02 -30.35 -32.64
C VAL A 22 -35.64 -30.06 -31.19
N LYS A 23 -36.13 -28.94 -30.65
CA LYS A 23 -36.06 -28.68 -29.21
C LYS A 23 -36.77 -29.85 -28.54
N GLN A 24 -36.03 -30.66 -27.76
CA GLN A 24 -36.67 -31.61 -26.86
C GLN A 24 -37.65 -30.82 -25.98
N LEU A 25 -38.94 -31.17 -26.07
CA LEU A 25 -39.95 -30.67 -25.16
C LEU A 25 -39.56 -31.11 -23.75
N ARG A 26 -38.92 -30.21 -23.00
CA ARG A 26 -38.74 -30.39 -21.57
C ARG A 26 -40.13 -30.29 -20.94
N HIS A 27 -40.49 -31.34 -20.21
CA HIS A 27 -41.72 -31.40 -19.42
C HIS A 27 -41.77 -30.19 -18.49
N ILE A 28 -42.71 -29.28 -18.73
CA ILE A 28 -43.04 -28.20 -17.78
C ILE A 28 -43.84 -28.89 -16.66
N PRO A 29 -43.36 -28.91 -15.40
CA PRO A 29 -44.15 -29.46 -14.31
C PRO A 29 -45.46 -28.66 -14.19
N GLU A 30 -46.60 -29.35 -14.25
CA GLU A 30 -47.88 -28.74 -13.91
C GLU A 30 -47.80 -28.17 -12.49
N GLU A 31 -48.10 -26.88 -12.35
CA GLU A 31 -48.29 -26.26 -11.04
C GLU A 31 -49.38 -27.01 -10.29
N TYR A 32 -48.99 -27.62 -9.17
CA TYR A 32 -49.86 -28.42 -8.33
C TYR A 32 -51.02 -27.56 -7.80
N LYS A 33 -52.22 -27.80 -8.32
CA LYS A 33 -53.47 -27.29 -7.73
C LYS A 33 -53.93 -28.28 -6.67
N PRO A 34 -53.84 -27.95 -5.36
CA PRO A 34 -54.34 -28.82 -4.31
C PRO A 34 -55.83 -29.05 -4.53
N LYS A 35 -56.24 -30.32 -4.67
CA LYS A 35 -57.66 -30.68 -4.73
C LYS A 35 -58.30 -30.24 -3.41
N GLN A 36 -59.32 -29.39 -3.48
CA GLN A 36 -60.05 -28.98 -2.27
C GLN A 36 -60.80 -30.19 -1.70
N GLY A 37 -60.21 -30.78 -0.67
CA GLY A 37 -60.79 -31.83 0.15
C GLY A 37 -60.09 -31.83 1.51
N LYS A 38 -60.86 -31.93 2.60
CA LYS A 38 -60.30 -32.10 3.95
C LYS A 38 -59.59 -33.46 3.99
N ILE A 39 -58.27 -33.46 3.94
CA ILE A 39 -57.46 -34.67 4.13
C ILE A 39 -57.26 -34.82 5.65
N ASP A 40 -57.76 -35.91 6.22
CA ASP A 40 -57.60 -36.19 7.66
C ASP A 40 -56.17 -36.72 7.91
N LEU A 41 -55.23 -35.81 8.16
CA LEU A 41 -53.80 -36.11 8.38
C LEU A 41 -53.50 -36.71 9.76
N GLY A 42 -54.52 -37.13 10.50
CA GLY A 42 -54.39 -37.80 11.78
C GLY A 42 -53.99 -39.27 11.59
N THR A 43 -52.71 -39.59 11.74
CA THR A 43 -52.29 -40.98 11.89
C THR A 43 -52.89 -41.55 13.18
N THR A 44 -53.23 -42.85 13.19
CA THR A 44 -53.73 -43.56 14.40
C THR A 44 -52.79 -43.36 15.59
N TYR A 45 -51.48 -43.30 15.33
CA TYR A 45 -50.46 -42.97 16.32
C TYR A 45 -50.73 -41.67 17.11
N LYS A 46 -51.20 -40.60 16.45
CA LYS A 46 -51.53 -39.33 17.14
C LYS A 46 -52.85 -39.39 17.93
N ARG A 47 -53.78 -40.29 17.57
CA ARG A 47 -55.02 -40.50 18.33
C ARG A 47 -54.76 -41.36 19.57
N ASP A 48 -53.89 -42.35 19.46
CA ASP A 48 -53.68 -43.35 20.51
C ASP A 48 -52.65 -42.91 21.56
N PHE A 49 -51.69 -42.05 21.18
CA PHE A 49 -50.63 -41.54 22.08
C PHE A 49 -50.77 -40.04 22.40
N THR A 50 -51.95 -39.63 22.87
CA THR A 50 -52.12 -38.31 23.49
C THR A 50 -51.54 -38.30 24.91
N SER A 51 -50.72 -37.28 25.24
CA SER A 51 -50.17 -37.12 26.58
C SER A 51 -51.27 -36.73 27.58
N TYR A 52 -51.70 -37.69 28.40
CA TYR A 52 -52.61 -37.43 29.51
C TYR A 52 -51.86 -36.76 30.67
N LYS A 53 -52.32 -35.59 31.12
CA LYS A 53 -51.83 -35.01 32.38
C LYS A 53 -52.47 -35.76 33.54
N VAL A 54 -51.73 -36.67 34.14
CA VAL A 54 -52.11 -37.36 35.37
C VAL A 54 -52.05 -36.33 36.51
N GLN A 55 -53.20 -36.04 37.13
CA GLN A 55 -53.20 -35.32 38.40
C GLN A 55 -52.61 -36.23 39.49
N PRO A 56 -51.73 -35.73 40.38
CA PRO A 56 -51.18 -36.55 41.43
C PRO A 56 -52.31 -37.05 42.34
N VAL A 57 -52.53 -38.36 42.35
CA VAL A 57 -53.43 -39.02 43.31
C VAL A 57 -52.84 -38.81 44.70
N ALA A 58 -53.60 -38.19 45.60
CA ALA A 58 -53.20 -38.03 46.99
C ALA A 58 -53.02 -39.41 47.62
N ILE A 59 -51.77 -39.81 47.84
CA ILE A 59 -51.45 -41.00 48.62
C ILE A 59 -51.89 -40.70 50.06
N LEU A 60 -53.01 -41.30 50.49
CA LEU A 60 -53.39 -41.32 51.89
C LEU A 60 -52.39 -42.22 52.65
N ARG A 61 -51.29 -41.62 53.10
CA ARG A 61 -50.34 -42.29 53.99
C ARG A 61 -51.02 -42.54 55.35
N PRO A 62 -50.91 -43.75 55.92
CA PRO A 62 -51.38 -44.00 57.29
C PRO A 62 -50.70 -43.04 58.28
N LEU A 63 -51.46 -42.56 59.27
CA LEU A 63 -50.94 -41.64 60.29
C LEU A 63 -49.84 -42.32 61.11
N GLU A 64 -48.58 -41.90 60.90
CA GLU A 64 -47.43 -42.39 61.67
C GLU A 64 -47.55 -41.98 63.15
N ARG A 65 -47.45 -42.96 64.04
CA ARG A 65 -47.43 -42.73 65.49
C ARG A 65 -46.11 -42.07 65.90
N GLN A 66 -46.21 -40.92 66.57
CA GLN A 66 -45.07 -40.18 67.11
C GLN A 66 -44.44 -40.93 68.29
N ILE A 67 -43.32 -41.60 68.06
CA ILE A 67 -42.44 -42.11 69.14
C ILE A 67 -41.55 -40.94 69.58
N LYS A 68 -41.69 -40.49 70.82
CA LYS A 68 -40.80 -39.48 71.42
C LYS A 68 -39.39 -40.05 71.51
N LYS A 69 -38.54 -39.75 70.53
CA LYS A 69 -37.11 -40.03 70.59
C LYS A 69 -36.44 -38.94 71.42
N GLY A 70 -36.00 -39.27 72.63
CA GLY A 70 -35.11 -38.42 73.41
C GLY A 70 -33.82 -38.19 72.61
N LYS A 71 -33.42 -36.93 72.46
CA LYS A 71 -32.26 -36.54 71.66
C LYS A 71 -31.00 -36.88 72.46
N LEU A 72 -30.24 -37.88 72.01
CA LEU A 72 -28.92 -38.18 72.55
C LEU A 72 -27.90 -37.34 71.77
N ASP A 73 -27.57 -36.16 72.29
CA ASP A 73 -26.55 -35.28 71.71
C ASP A 73 -25.15 -35.74 72.16
N THR A 74 -24.68 -36.88 71.65
CA THR A 74 -23.29 -37.31 71.79
C THR A 74 -22.51 -36.93 70.53
N VAL A 75 -21.59 -35.97 70.66
CA VAL A 75 -20.65 -35.63 69.59
C VAL A 75 -19.53 -36.69 69.59
N PRO A 76 -19.35 -37.47 68.52
CA PRO A 76 -18.26 -38.45 68.44
C PRO A 76 -16.92 -37.73 68.44
N THR A 77 -15.91 -38.28 69.13
CA THR A 77 -14.59 -37.65 69.34
C THR A 77 -13.95 -37.15 68.05
N TYR A 78 -14.08 -37.93 66.97
CA TYR A 78 -13.60 -37.53 65.64
C TYR A 78 -14.14 -36.17 65.16
N LYS A 79 -15.40 -35.85 65.45
CA LYS A 79 -16.01 -34.59 65.03
C LYS A 79 -15.53 -33.39 65.83
N ASP A 80 -15.09 -33.60 67.06
CA ASP A 80 -14.53 -32.54 67.92
C ASP A 80 -13.02 -32.39 67.69
N ASP A 81 -12.30 -33.49 67.47
CA ASP A 81 -10.85 -33.51 67.24
C ASP A 81 -10.47 -32.99 65.83
N TYR A 82 -11.29 -33.27 64.81
CA TYR A 82 -11.08 -32.83 63.43
C TYR A 82 -11.97 -31.64 63.04
N ARG A 83 -12.09 -30.67 63.95
CA ARG A 83 -12.70 -29.38 63.63
C ARG A 83 -11.74 -28.53 62.80
N SER A 84 -12.26 -27.78 61.84
CA SER A 84 -11.48 -26.82 61.07
C SER A 84 -10.97 -25.73 62.02
N TRP A 85 -9.69 -25.81 62.40
CA TRP A 85 -9.04 -24.77 63.17
C TRP A 85 -8.87 -23.52 62.28
N ASP A 86 -9.16 -22.36 62.86
CA ASP A 86 -8.99 -21.09 62.16
C ASP A 86 -7.49 -20.80 62.07
N ILE A 87 -6.90 -21.13 60.91
CA ILE A 87 -5.47 -20.96 60.68
C ILE A 87 -5.24 -19.46 60.53
N GLN A 88 -4.71 -18.83 61.59
CA GLN A 88 -4.24 -17.46 61.55
C GLN A 88 -3.24 -17.33 60.39
N LYS A 89 -3.60 -16.52 59.39
CA LYS A 89 -2.81 -16.34 58.18
C LYS A 89 -1.51 -15.65 58.59
N ASN A 90 -0.43 -16.42 58.69
CA ASN A 90 0.89 -15.89 59.02
C ASN A 90 1.22 -14.81 57.97
N GLU A 91 1.39 -13.56 58.42
CA GLU A 91 1.73 -12.46 57.52
C GLU A 91 3.08 -12.79 56.89
N LEU A 92 3.08 -12.97 55.56
CA LEU A 92 4.30 -13.16 54.80
C LEU A 92 5.12 -11.88 54.94
N HIS A 93 6.09 -11.87 55.86
CA HIS A 93 7.15 -10.87 55.91
C HIS A 93 8.14 -11.10 54.76
N LYS A 94 7.62 -11.06 53.53
CA LYS A 94 8.45 -10.91 52.34
C LYS A 94 8.68 -9.41 52.19
N PRO A 95 9.93 -8.92 52.15
CA PRO A 95 10.15 -7.55 51.73
C PRO A 95 9.53 -7.39 50.35
N GLU A 96 8.68 -6.38 50.19
CA GLU A 96 8.03 -6.05 48.93
C GLU A 96 9.13 -5.66 47.94
N GLN A 97 9.62 -6.63 47.16
CA GLN A 97 10.57 -6.37 46.07
C GLN A 97 9.79 -5.74 44.92
N THR A 98 9.52 -4.45 45.07
CA THR A 98 9.04 -3.60 43.99
C THR A 98 10.11 -3.58 42.91
N TYR A 99 9.86 -4.28 41.81
CA TYR A 99 10.76 -4.31 40.66
C TYR A 99 10.99 -2.87 40.17
N GLN A 100 12.21 -2.36 40.38
CA GLN A 100 12.68 -1.14 39.77
C GLN A 100 13.37 -1.50 38.46
N PRO A 101 12.74 -1.25 37.29
CA PRO A 101 13.46 -1.39 36.03
C PRO A 101 14.65 -0.42 36.02
N SER A 102 15.75 -0.86 35.40
CA SER A 102 16.96 -0.06 35.27
C SER A 102 16.63 1.29 34.60
N PRO A 103 17.11 2.44 35.11
CA PRO A 103 16.90 3.74 34.48
C PRO A 103 17.70 3.90 33.17
N VAL A 104 18.60 2.96 32.87
CA VAL A 104 19.43 2.97 31.68
C VAL A 104 18.60 2.50 30.49
N LYS A 105 18.33 3.40 29.55
CA LYS A 105 17.67 3.06 28.29
C LYS A 105 18.61 2.18 27.45
N PHE A 106 18.03 1.20 26.76
CA PHE A 106 18.75 0.36 25.79
C PHE A 106 19.22 1.22 24.62
N GLY A 107 20.47 1.68 24.69
CA GLY A 107 21.07 2.68 23.79
C GLY A 107 21.84 2.06 22.62
N ASN A 108 21.31 0.99 22.03
CA ASN A 108 21.96 0.35 20.88
C ASN A 108 21.16 0.76 19.63
N SER A 109 21.58 1.83 18.96
CA SER A 109 21.12 2.08 17.60
C SER A 109 21.51 0.88 16.74
N THR A 110 20.57 0.37 15.97
CA THR A 110 20.88 -0.72 15.04
C THR A 110 21.84 -0.20 13.99
N THR A 111 22.73 -1.05 13.47
CA THR A 111 23.67 -0.67 12.37
C THR A 111 22.95 -0.01 11.19
N PHE A 112 21.72 -0.42 10.89
CA PHE A 112 20.88 0.21 9.87
C PHE A 112 20.56 1.70 10.17
N GLN A 113 20.28 2.03 11.44
CA GLN A 113 20.00 3.41 11.86
C GLN A 113 21.25 4.30 11.82
N ASP A 114 22.43 3.72 12.07
CA ASP A 114 23.71 4.45 12.01
C ASP A 114 24.20 4.61 10.55
N ASP A 115 24.00 3.60 9.71
CA ASP A 115 24.52 3.57 8.34
C ASP A 115 23.64 4.35 7.34
N TYR A 116 22.32 4.39 7.56
CA TYR A 116 21.33 4.99 6.63
C TYR A 116 20.73 6.31 7.16
N VAL A 117 21.59 7.23 7.61
CA VAL A 117 21.16 8.60 7.94
C VAL A 117 20.95 9.41 6.64
N PRO A 118 19.84 10.17 6.48
CA PRO A 118 19.63 11.03 5.33
C PRO A 118 20.79 12.04 5.20
N ARG A 119 21.65 11.84 4.20
CA ARG A 119 22.73 12.78 3.89
C ARG A 119 22.16 13.89 3.03
N GLU A 120 22.37 15.13 3.44
CA GLU A 120 22.00 16.29 2.61
C GLU A 120 22.72 16.20 1.25
N THR A 121 21.95 15.99 0.19
CA THR A 121 22.47 16.01 -1.18
C THR A 121 22.81 17.45 -1.55
N LYS A 122 24.08 17.83 -1.39
CA LYS A 122 24.58 19.11 -1.91
C LYS A 122 24.49 19.06 -3.44
N PRO A 123 23.79 20.00 -4.09
CA PRO A 123 23.80 20.11 -5.54
C PRO A 123 25.25 20.22 -6.02
N ARG A 124 25.64 19.38 -6.98
CA ARG A 124 26.99 19.43 -7.55
C ARG A 124 27.22 20.80 -8.16
N GLU A 125 28.23 21.52 -7.67
CA GLU A 125 28.62 22.80 -8.26
C GLU A 125 29.05 22.59 -9.70
N SER A 126 28.37 23.26 -10.63
CA SER A 126 28.72 23.19 -12.04
C SER A 126 29.99 24.00 -12.29
N PHE A 127 31.04 23.37 -12.81
CA PHE A 127 32.23 24.06 -13.34
C PHE A 127 31.94 24.85 -14.63
N LYS A 128 30.67 24.98 -15.02
CA LYS A 128 30.26 25.83 -16.12
C LYS A 128 30.43 27.29 -15.66
N PRO A 129 31.20 28.13 -16.38
CA PRO A 129 31.28 29.54 -16.05
C PRO A 129 29.86 30.10 -16.00
N SER A 130 29.52 30.81 -14.91
CA SER A 130 28.22 31.43 -14.77
C SER A 130 27.98 32.30 -15.99
N SER A 131 26.82 32.16 -16.64
CA SER A 131 26.45 33.00 -17.77
C SER A 131 26.11 34.39 -17.24
N VAL A 132 27.14 35.14 -16.83
CA VAL A 132 26.99 36.53 -16.43
C VAL A 132 26.76 37.31 -17.71
N VAL A 133 25.48 37.49 -18.06
CA VAL A 133 25.07 38.45 -19.07
C VAL A 133 25.61 39.80 -18.60
N ARG A 134 26.55 40.39 -19.35
CA ARG A 134 27.02 41.76 -19.15
C ARG A 134 25.82 42.68 -19.35
N ARG A 135 25.10 43.00 -18.28
CA ARG A 135 24.04 44.00 -18.31
C ARG A 135 24.71 45.35 -18.47
N SER A 136 24.34 46.12 -19.49
CA SER A 136 24.73 47.51 -19.59
C SER A 136 24.21 48.26 -18.36
N THR A 137 25.05 49.09 -17.74
CA THR A 137 24.65 49.97 -16.62
C THR A 137 23.65 51.04 -17.06
N ALA A 138 23.48 51.24 -18.37
CA ALA A 138 22.50 52.15 -18.93
C ALA A 138 21.07 51.64 -18.68
N PRO A 139 20.20 52.45 -18.06
CA PRO A 139 18.81 52.08 -17.84
C PRO A 139 18.10 51.93 -19.19
N PHE A 140 17.33 50.85 -19.34
CA PHE A 140 16.48 50.65 -20.50
C PHE A 140 15.27 51.60 -20.39
N ASN A 141 15.16 52.58 -21.28
CA ASN A 141 13.97 53.42 -21.41
C ASN A 141 12.85 52.60 -22.08
N GLY A 142 12.13 51.85 -21.26
CA GLY A 142 10.99 51.01 -21.66
C GLY A 142 9.62 51.67 -21.50
N ASP A 143 9.59 53.00 -21.33
CA ASP A 143 8.37 53.78 -21.15
C ASP A 143 7.78 54.09 -22.53
N THR A 144 6.93 53.18 -23.00
CA THR A 144 6.11 53.42 -24.19
C THR A 144 4.98 54.38 -23.84
N SER A 145 4.51 55.17 -24.82
CA SER A 145 3.37 56.08 -24.63
C SER A 145 2.19 55.40 -23.95
N HIS A 146 1.90 54.16 -24.33
CA HIS A 146 0.84 53.37 -23.70
C HIS A 146 1.02 53.14 -22.19
N ARG A 147 2.25 52.91 -21.72
CA ARG A 147 2.54 52.75 -20.28
C ARG A 147 2.42 54.06 -19.49
N LEU A 148 2.68 55.19 -20.14
CA LEU A 148 2.54 56.52 -19.52
C LEU A 148 1.07 56.97 -19.49
N ASP A 149 0.30 56.67 -20.54
CA ASP A 149 -1.08 57.15 -20.70
C ASP A 149 -2.10 56.30 -19.93
N TYR A 150 -1.85 54.99 -19.78
CA TYR A 150 -2.78 54.04 -19.16
C TYR A 150 -2.29 53.55 -17.80
N ILE A 151 -2.21 54.45 -16.83
CA ILE A 151 -1.87 54.13 -15.44
C ILE A 151 -3.17 53.82 -14.65
N PRO A 152 -3.20 52.82 -13.77
CA PRO A 152 -4.37 52.55 -12.93
C PRO A 152 -4.68 53.75 -12.01
N HIS A 153 -5.78 54.45 -12.26
CA HIS A 153 -6.23 55.56 -11.42
C HIS A 153 -7.05 55.00 -10.24
N GLN A 154 -6.74 55.44 -9.01
CA GLN A 154 -7.54 55.11 -7.84
C GLN A 154 -8.89 55.85 -7.93
N LEU A 155 -9.99 55.10 -7.98
CA LEU A 155 -11.33 55.69 -8.02
C LEU A 155 -11.66 56.33 -6.66
N GLU A 156 -12.15 57.56 -6.68
CA GLU A 156 -12.65 58.22 -5.46
C GLU A 156 -13.80 57.41 -4.85
N VAL A 157 -13.78 57.26 -3.52
CA VAL A 157 -14.81 56.53 -2.78
C VAL A 157 -16.11 57.34 -2.83
N LYS A 158 -17.08 56.84 -3.61
CA LYS A 158 -18.40 57.46 -3.73
C LYS A 158 -19.10 57.49 -2.36
N PHE A 159 -19.44 58.69 -1.89
CA PHE A 159 -20.29 58.86 -0.71
C PHE A 159 -21.66 58.23 -0.95
N VAL A 160 -22.00 57.18 -0.19
CA VAL A 160 -23.28 56.48 -0.31
C VAL A 160 -24.35 57.31 0.39
N ARG A 161 -25.25 57.93 -0.39
CA ARG A 161 -26.45 58.57 0.16
C ARG A 161 -27.38 57.50 0.77
N PRO A 162 -28.01 57.73 1.94
CA PRO A 162 -28.98 56.79 2.50
C PRO A 162 -30.16 56.63 1.53
N LYS A 163 -30.52 55.38 1.22
CA LYS A 163 -31.64 55.07 0.31
C LYS A 163 -32.95 55.58 0.90
N GLN A 164 -33.68 56.41 0.16
CA GLN A 164 -35.06 56.77 0.51
C GLN A 164 -35.93 55.52 0.52
N VAL A 165 -36.68 55.32 1.60
CA VAL A 165 -37.58 54.19 1.77
C VAL A 165 -38.89 54.49 1.04
N TYR A 166 -39.24 53.62 0.10
CA TYR A 166 -40.43 53.72 -0.74
C TYR A 166 -41.70 53.38 0.05
N LYS A 167 -42.78 54.14 -0.15
CA LYS A 167 -44.13 53.83 0.33
C LYS A 167 -45.01 53.40 -0.86
N PRO A 168 -45.35 52.10 -1.00
CA PRO A 168 -46.22 51.63 -2.06
C PRO A 168 -47.67 52.11 -1.87
N THR A 169 -48.37 52.35 -2.97
CA THR A 169 -49.81 52.65 -3.01
C THR A 169 -50.59 51.34 -3.14
N ASP A 170 -51.66 51.17 -2.34
CA ASP A 170 -52.42 49.91 -2.21
C ASP A 170 -53.42 49.60 -3.36
N LEU A 171 -53.26 50.21 -4.53
CA LEU A 171 -54.13 49.93 -5.66
C LEU A 171 -53.62 48.69 -6.43
N PRO A 172 -54.44 47.63 -6.60
CA PRO A 172 -54.02 46.46 -7.37
C PRO A 172 -53.93 46.82 -8.86
N PHE A 173 -52.75 46.58 -9.44
CA PHE A 173 -52.48 46.83 -10.85
C PHE A 173 -53.05 45.69 -11.71
N GLU A 174 -53.96 46.01 -12.63
CA GLU A 174 -54.56 45.06 -13.55
C GLU A 174 -53.58 44.73 -14.69
N LYS A 175 -52.89 43.59 -14.54
CA LYS A 175 -51.67 43.21 -15.31
C LYS A 175 -51.91 42.46 -16.62
N LEU A 176 -53.15 42.32 -17.08
CA LEU A 176 -53.47 41.52 -18.27
C LEU A 176 -53.63 42.43 -19.48
N THR A 177 -52.58 42.53 -20.29
CA THR A 177 -52.66 43.15 -21.62
C THR A 177 -53.24 42.13 -22.61
N THR A 178 -53.94 42.60 -23.64
CA THR A 178 -54.59 41.74 -24.66
C THR A 178 -53.62 40.72 -25.27
N HIS A 179 -52.40 41.15 -25.61
CA HIS A 179 -51.35 40.28 -26.10
C HIS A 179 -51.01 39.12 -25.14
N ARG A 180 -51.03 39.34 -23.82
CA ARG A 180 -50.71 38.29 -22.85
C ARG A 180 -51.84 37.28 -22.69
N ASN A 181 -53.08 37.71 -22.92
CA ASN A 181 -54.24 36.82 -22.96
C ASN A 181 -54.31 36.02 -24.26
N ASP A 182 -53.95 36.59 -25.40
CA ASP A 182 -54.11 35.94 -26.70
C ASP A 182 -52.96 34.95 -27.02
N PHE A 183 -51.74 35.21 -26.51
CA PHE A 183 -50.55 34.40 -26.79
C PHE A 183 -50.08 33.62 -25.56
N GLN A 184 -50.93 32.75 -25.00
CA GLN A 184 -50.59 31.92 -23.83
C GLN A 184 -49.69 30.71 -24.16
N GLY A 185 -49.31 30.53 -25.43
CA GLY A 185 -48.45 29.43 -25.87
C GLY A 185 -49.11 28.07 -25.67
N LEU A 186 -50.11 27.74 -26.49
CA LEU A 186 -50.68 26.39 -26.50
C LEU A 186 -49.61 25.39 -26.94
N VAL A 187 -49.39 24.35 -26.13
CA VAL A 187 -48.40 23.30 -26.40
C VAL A 187 -48.89 22.47 -27.59
N GLY A 188 -48.24 22.62 -28.74
CA GLY A 188 -48.48 21.75 -29.89
C GLY A 188 -48.05 20.32 -29.61
N GLU A 189 -48.80 19.34 -30.11
CA GLU A 189 -48.45 17.93 -30.01
C GLU A 189 -47.08 17.68 -30.65
N THR A 190 -46.16 17.04 -29.91
CA THR A 190 -44.78 16.86 -30.36
C THR A 190 -44.73 15.86 -31.52
N ALA A 191 -44.06 16.23 -32.60
CA ALA A 191 -43.93 15.38 -33.78
C ALA A 191 -43.25 14.04 -33.41
N LYS A 192 -43.89 12.92 -33.77
CA LYS A 192 -43.31 11.59 -33.55
C LYS A 192 -42.06 11.43 -34.41
N LEU A 193 -40.91 11.27 -33.75
CA LEU A 193 -39.61 11.05 -34.40
C LEU A 193 -39.60 9.66 -35.07
N CYS A 194 -39.57 9.62 -36.41
CA CYS A 194 -39.39 8.40 -37.20
C CYS A 194 -37.93 7.89 -37.18
N ARG A 195 -37.30 7.82 -36.00
CA ARG A 195 -35.98 7.20 -35.86
C ARG A 195 -36.17 5.69 -35.62
N PRO A 196 -35.49 4.80 -36.36
CA PRO A 196 -35.49 3.39 -36.04
C PRO A 196 -35.02 3.20 -34.60
N ALA A 197 -35.72 2.37 -33.83
CA ALA A 197 -35.32 2.06 -32.47
C ALA A 197 -33.89 1.49 -32.50
N TYR A 198 -32.99 2.11 -31.74
CA TYR A 198 -31.66 1.54 -31.49
C TYR A 198 -31.86 0.28 -30.66
N THR A 199 -32.01 -0.86 -31.33
CA THR A 199 -31.90 -2.18 -30.71
C THR A 199 -30.45 -2.32 -30.30
N ARG A 200 -30.16 -2.26 -29.00
CA ARG A 200 -28.87 -2.70 -28.47
C ARG A 200 -28.69 -4.14 -28.93
N VAL A 201 -27.84 -4.37 -29.92
CA VAL A 201 -27.32 -5.71 -30.18
C VAL A 201 -26.53 -6.05 -28.92
N ALA A 202 -27.07 -6.95 -28.09
CA ALA A 202 -26.32 -7.52 -26.99
C ALA A 202 -25.12 -8.23 -27.62
N HIS A 203 -23.93 -7.66 -27.45
CA HIS A 203 -22.68 -8.33 -27.80
C HIS A 203 -22.38 -9.39 -26.73
N ASP A 204 -23.27 -10.38 -26.59
CA ASP A 204 -23.06 -11.54 -25.71
C ASP A 204 -22.32 -12.66 -26.46
N ALA A 205 -21.67 -12.34 -27.59
CA ALA A 205 -20.73 -13.24 -28.24
C ALA A 205 -19.45 -13.27 -27.38
N HIS A 206 -19.27 -14.34 -26.63
CA HIS A 206 -18.08 -14.57 -25.82
C HIS A 206 -16.87 -14.66 -26.75
N PHE A 207 -15.90 -13.76 -26.55
CA PHE A 207 -14.64 -13.78 -27.26
C PHE A 207 -13.78 -14.92 -26.70
N GLU A 208 -13.55 -15.95 -27.52
CA GLU A 208 -12.61 -17.04 -27.22
C GLU A 208 -11.17 -16.53 -27.35
N GLY A 209 -10.71 -15.84 -26.29
CA GLY A 209 -9.37 -15.29 -26.16
C GLY A 209 -8.43 -16.18 -25.35
N SER A 210 -8.43 -17.50 -25.56
CA SER A 210 -7.37 -18.37 -25.03
C SER A 210 -6.17 -18.32 -25.97
N THR A 211 -5.01 -17.93 -25.43
CA THR A 211 -3.75 -18.01 -26.15
C THR A 211 -3.15 -19.40 -25.96
N GLU A 212 -2.37 -19.88 -26.92
CA GLU A 212 -1.71 -21.19 -26.92
C GLU A 212 -0.91 -21.44 -25.63
N PHE A 213 -0.32 -20.38 -25.06
CA PHE A 213 0.38 -20.40 -23.79
C PHE A 213 -0.53 -20.74 -22.60
N ARG A 214 -1.73 -20.16 -22.56
CA ARG A 214 -2.71 -20.40 -21.48
C ARG A 214 -3.31 -21.81 -21.56
N GLU A 215 -3.45 -22.36 -22.76
CA GLU A 215 -3.89 -23.75 -22.95
C GLU A 215 -2.78 -24.76 -22.61
N SER A 216 -1.53 -24.47 -22.98
CA SER A 216 -0.40 -25.41 -22.82
C SER A 216 0.15 -25.47 -21.38
N PHE A 217 0.11 -24.38 -20.63
CA PHE A 217 0.68 -24.28 -19.28
C PHE A 217 -0.40 -24.16 -18.21
N GLN A 218 -1.21 -25.20 -18.06
CA GLN A 218 -2.14 -25.32 -16.93
C GLN A 218 -1.40 -25.71 -15.65
N ALA A 219 -1.88 -25.22 -14.51
CA ALA A 219 -1.36 -25.63 -13.20
C ALA A 219 -1.78 -27.09 -12.94
N TRP A 220 -0.91 -28.03 -13.28
CA TRP A 220 -1.14 -29.44 -12.98
C TRP A 220 -1.02 -29.66 -11.46
N GLU A 221 -2.08 -30.17 -10.84
CA GLU A 221 -2.04 -30.59 -9.45
C GLU A 221 -1.03 -31.75 -9.31
N ILE A 222 0.13 -31.46 -8.73
CA ILE A 222 1.14 -32.47 -8.44
C ILE A 222 0.60 -33.30 -7.27
N PRO A 223 0.32 -34.60 -7.45
CA PRO A 223 -0.11 -35.43 -6.34
C PRO A 223 0.99 -35.46 -5.28
N PRO A 224 0.64 -35.30 -3.98
CA PRO A 224 1.63 -35.30 -2.93
C PRO A 224 2.44 -36.61 -2.97
N PRO A 225 3.75 -36.57 -2.70
CA PRO A 225 4.60 -37.75 -2.76
C PRO A 225 4.04 -38.83 -1.85
N LYS A 226 3.88 -40.06 -2.39
CA LYS A 226 3.40 -41.21 -1.63
C LYS A 226 4.40 -41.50 -0.51
N VAL A 227 4.06 -41.07 0.70
CA VAL A 227 4.83 -41.37 1.91
C VAL A 227 4.79 -42.88 2.12
N LYS A 228 5.96 -43.54 2.10
CA LYS A 228 6.06 -44.95 2.46
C LYS A 228 5.57 -45.09 3.90
N LYS A 229 4.48 -45.83 4.11
CA LYS A 229 4.03 -46.16 5.47
C LYS A 229 5.13 -47.01 6.12
N VAL A 230 5.65 -46.53 7.25
CA VAL A 230 6.58 -47.29 8.08
C VAL A 230 5.84 -48.57 8.50
N PRO A 231 6.45 -49.76 8.36
CA PRO A 231 5.80 -50.99 8.79
C PRO A 231 5.51 -50.91 10.28
N GLU A 232 4.27 -51.20 10.64
CA GLU A 232 3.82 -51.24 12.03
C GLU A 232 4.61 -52.32 12.78
N TYR A 233 5.13 -51.97 13.96
CA TYR A 233 5.96 -52.86 14.76
C TYR A 233 5.11 -54.03 15.27
N VAL A 234 5.47 -55.25 14.84
CA VAL A 234 4.89 -56.49 15.37
C VAL A 234 5.78 -56.96 16.52
N PRO A 235 5.31 -56.90 17.79
CA PRO A 235 6.09 -57.42 18.90
C PRO A 235 6.27 -58.94 18.76
N PRO A 236 7.43 -59.49 19.19
CA PRO A 236 7.67 -60.92 19.14
C PRO A 236 6.65 -61.68 19.97
N ILE A 237 6.12 -62.77 19.42
CA ILE A 237 5.15 -63.64 20.09
C ILE A 237 5.91 -64.46 21.14
N GLY A 238 5.89 -63.98 22.37
CA GLY A 238 6.44 -64.65 23.53
C GLY A 238 6.26 -63.79 24.78
N SER A 239 5.60 -64.33 25.80
CA SER A 239 5.56 -63.69 27.12
C SER A 239 6.97 -63.74 27.72
N MET A 240 7.55 -62.57 27.98
CA MET A 240 8.80 -62.46 28.72
C MET A 240 8.57 -63.01 30.14
N GLN A 241 9.37 -63.99 30.57
CA GLN A 241 9.29 -64.49 31.94
C GLN A 241 9.84 -63.43 32.89
N LEU A 242 8.95 -62.83 33.69
CA LEU A 242 9.25 -61.73 34.61
C LEU A 242 9.51 -62.20 36.06
N HIS A 243 9.51 -63.51 36.31
CA HIS A 243 9.72 -64.04 37.66
C HIS A 243 11.21 -64.06 37.98
N SER A 244 11.64 -63.16 38.86
CA SER A 244 12.98 -63.21 39.46
C SER A 244 13.06 -64.39 40.43
N THR A 245 14.26 -64.92 40.65
CA THR A 245 14.51 -66.00 41.63
C THR A 245 13.97 -65.63 43.01
N SER A 246 14.12 -64.37 43.43
CA SER A 246 13.54 -63.87 44.68
C SER A 246 12.01 -64.01 44.77
N HIS A 247 11.28 -63.85 43.66
CA HIS A 247 9.83 -63.95 43.63
C HIS A 247 9.35 -65.41 43.70
N LEU A 248 10.17 -66.35 43.21
CA LEU A 248 9.91 -67.78 43.32
C LEU A 248 10.35 -68.35 44.69
N ASP A 249 11.44 -67.82 45.26
CA ASP A 249 12.04 -68.33 46.49
C ASP A 249 11.36 -67.80 47.77
N TYR A 250 10.78 -66.59 47.74
CA TYR A 250 10.13 -65.97 48.90
C TYR A 250 8.60 -65.87 48.73
N ILE A 251 7.93 -67.00 48.94
CA ILE A 251 6.46 -67.08 48.96
C ILE A 251 5.97 -66.97 50.42
N PRO A 252 4.93 -66.17 50.72
CA PRO A 252 4.46 -65.99 52.10
C PRO A 252 3.87 -67.30 52.67
N TYR A 253 4.53 -67.85 53.68
CA TYR A 253 4.00 -68.97 54.46
C TYR A 253 3.13 -68.46 55.61
N GLN A 254 1.94 -69.04 55.79
CA GLN A 254 1.08 -68.74 56.94
C GLN A 254 1.63 -69.42 58.21
N ALA A 255 2.30 -68.64 59.07
CA ALA A 255 2.69 -69.11 60.39
C ALA A 255 1.48 -69.18 61.32
N SER A 256 1.33 -70.27 62.07
CA SER A 256 0.26 -70.42 63.07
C SER A 256 0.54 -69.52 64.28
N ARG A 257 -0.49 -68.77 64.72
CA ARG A 257 -0.40 -67.86 65.87
C ARG A 257 -0.29 -68.66 67.17
N VAL A 258 0.81 -68.50 67.90
CA VAL A 258 0.97 -68.98 69.28
C VAL A 258 0.32 -67.99 70.25
N VAL A 259 -0.44 -68.51 71.23
CA VAL A 259 -1.16 -67.72 72.24
C VAL A 259 -0.19 -67.19 73.30
N PRO A 260 -0.28 -65.91 73.71
CA PRO A 260 0.62 -65.35 74.72
C PRO A 260 0.33 -65.89 76.13
N ILE A 261 1.35 -66.41 76.81
CA ILE A 261 1.32 -66.75 78.24
C ILE A 261 1.50 -65.46 79.04
N ARG A 262 0.52 -65.12 79.90
CA ARG A 262 0.59 -63.94 80.79
C ARG A 262 1.21 -64.32 82.15
N PRO A 263 2.22 -63.59 82.65
CA PRO A 263 2.73 -63.77 84.01
C PRO A 263 1.80 -63.14 85.05
N VAL A 264 1.79 -63.72 86.27
CA VAL A 264 1.00 -63.29 87.43
C VAL A 264 1.51 -61.95 87.97
N SER A 265 0.59 -61.03 88.29
CA SER A 265 0.90 -59.66 88.72
C SER A 265 1.51 -59.60 90.12
N HIS A 266 2.76 -59.11 90.22
CA HIS A 266 3.33 -58.62 91.48
C HIS A 266 3.08 -57.10 91.63
N ARG A 267 2.65 -56.66 92.82
CA ARG A 267 2.53 -55.23 93.17
C ARG A 267 3.91 -54.59 93.23
N ARG A 268 4.09 -53.43 92.60
CA ARG A 268 5.35 -52.63 92.61
C ARG A 268 5.45 -51.78 93.88
N ASN A 269 6.63 -51.80 94.50
CA ASN A 269 7.10 -50.78 95.45
C ASN A 269 7.56 -49.53 94.69
N ASN A 270 7.28 -48.35 95.25
CA ASN A 270 7.64 -47.05 94.68
C ASN A 270 9.08 -46.67 95.02
N PHE A 271 9.94 -46.56 94.00
CA PHE A 271 11.18 -45.78 94.07
C PHE A 271 11.16 -44.71 92.96
N PRO A 272 11.75 -43.51 93.18
CA PRO A 272 11.76 -42.45 92.18
C PRO A 272 12.63 -42.83 90.98
N PHE A 273 12.09 -42.60 89.78
CA PHE A 273 12.74 -42.88 88.51
C PHE A 273 13.88 -41.87 88.25
N GLN A 274 15.12 -42.35 88.17
CA GLN A 274 16.26 -41.55 87.74
C GLN A 274 16.25 -41.44 86.20
N GLY A 275 15.56 -40.43 85.69
CA GLY A 275 15.38 -40.18 84.26
C GLY A 275 16.60 -39.58 83.57
N LYS A 276 17.68 -40.35 83.43
CA LYS A 276 18.77 -40.07 82.49
C LYS A 276 18.93 -41.25 81.54
N THR A 277 18.42 -41.11 80.33
CA THR A 277 18.55 -42.11 79.26
C THR A 277 19.77 -41.76 78.42
N THR A 278 20.56 -42.75 78.01
CA THR A 278 21.73 -42.60 77.10
C THR A 278 21.40 -41.76 75.86
N MET A 279 20.19 -41.92 75.31
CA MET A 279 19.71 -41.14 74.16
C MET A 279 19.67 -39.61 74.38
N LYS A 280 19.58 -39.13 75.63
CA LYS A 280 19.59 -37.70 75.96
C LYS A 280 21.00 -37.15 76.20
N GLU A 281 21.96 -38.02 76.55
CA GLU A 281 23.37 -37.65 76.75
C GLU A 281 24.17 -37.78 75.45
N ASP A 282 23.84 -38.74 74.58
CA ASP A 282 24.57 -39.02 73.34
C ASP A 282 24.22 -38.06 72.18
N PHE A 283 23.14 -37.27 72.29
CA PHE A 283 22.67 -36.36 71.24
C PHE A 283 22.39 -34.93 71.74
N PRO A 284 23.42 -34.13 72.08
CA PRO A 284 23.24 -32.69 72.28
C PRO A 284 22.95 -31.98 70.94
N ALA A 285 22.31 -30.80 71.00
CA ALA A 285 22.05 -29.98 69.81
C ALA A 285 23.38 -29.40 69.28
N TRP A 286 23.89 -29.96 68.18
CA TRP A 286 25.10 -29.45 67.52
C TRP A 286 24.79 -28.18 66.73
N GLU A 287 25.56 -27.11 66.96
CA GLU A 287 25.46 -25.88 66.16
C GLU A 287 25.82 -26.18 64.69
N SER A 288 24.88 -25.89 63.79
CA SER A 288 25.05 -26.14 62.36
C SER A 288 25.91 -25.05 61.74
N CYS A 289 27.22 -25.26 61.63
CA CYS A 289 28.08 -24.40 60.80
C CYS A 289 27.68 -24.58 59.33
N ARG A 290 27.00 -23.59 58.73
CA ARG A 290 26.76 -23.59 57.28
C ARG A 290 28.11 -23.44 56.57
N PRO A 291 28.46 -24.31 55.59
CA PRO A 291 29.57 -24.03 54.70
C PRO A 291 29.33 -22.70 53.99
N GLY A 292 30.32 -21.81 54.00
CA GLY A 292 30.25 -20.56 53.25
C GLY A 292 29.98 -20.80 51.77
N LEU A 293 29.30 -19.86 51.11
CA LEU A 293 28.97 -19.95 49.70
C LEU A 293 30.24 -20.21 48.87
N ILE A 294 30.28 -21.33 48.15
CA ILE A 294 31.36 -21.62 47.20
C ILE A 294 31.23 -20.60 46.06
N LYS A 295 32.13 -19.60 46.02
CA LYS A 295 32.28 -18.78 44.82
C LYS A 295 32.83 -19.69 43.72
N GLN A 296 32.07 -19.90 42.65
CA GLN A 296 32.64 -20.44 41.43
C GLN A 296 33.66 -19.43 40.90
N GLU A 297 34.94 -19.79 40.91
CA GLU A 297 35.94 -19.09 40.14
C GLU A 297 35.64 -19.32 38.65
N GLN A 298 35.66 -18.25 37.86
CA GLN A 298 35.44 -18.31 36.41
C GLN A 298 36.57 -19.12 35.78
N GLN A 299 36.27 -20.36 35.38
CA GLN A 299 37.24 -21.31 34.81
C GLN A 299 37.82 -20.88 33.44
N ILE A 300 37.30 -19.81 32.83
CA ILE A 300 37.78 -19.28 31.55
C ILE A 300 37.78 -17.74 31.64
N PRO A 301 38.92 -17.06 31.43
CA PRO A 301 38.94 -15.61 31.34
C PRO A 301 38.13 -15.14 30.13
N ASN A 302 37.31 -14.11 30.30
CA ASN A 302 36.57 -13.50 29.20
C ASN A 302 37.53 -13.11 28.06
N PRO A 303 37.21 -13.39 26.78
CA PRO A 303 38.09 -13.05 25.67
C PRO A 303 38.33 -11.53 25.65
N SER A 304 39.58 -11.11 25.81
CA SER A 304 40.00 -9.69 25.86
C SER A 304 40.36 -9.11 24.48
N GLY A 305 40.17 -9.88 23.41
CA GLY A 305 40.45 -9.46 22.04
C GLY A 305 39.31 -8.64 21.45
N LYS A 306 39.61 -7.45 20.92
CA LYS A 306 38.67 -6.70 20.08
C LYS A 306 38.52 -7.46 18.75
N PHE A 307 37.27 -7.68 18.33
CA PHE A 307 36.96 -8.32 17.06
C PHE A 307 37.05 -7.29 15.93
N ASP A 308 38.01 -7.47 15.01
CA ASP A 308 38.29 -6.48 13.95
C ASP A 308 37.19 -6.39 12.87
N GLY A 309 36.28 -7.37 12.79
CA GLY A 309 34.98 -7.24 12.12
C GLY A 309 34.96 -6.75 10.68
N LEU A 310 36.04 -6.88 9.92
CA LEU A 310 36.07 -6.48 8.51
C LEU A 310 35.48 -7.59 7.64
N SER A 311 34.29 -7.34 7.09
CA SER A 311 33.69 -8.21 6.08
C SER A 311 34.42 -8.07 4.75
N THR A 312 34.45 -9.15 3.95
CA THR A 312 35.08 -9.16 2.61
C THR A 312 34.49 -8.07 1.71
N SER A 313 33.20 -7.77 1.83
CA SER A 313 32.57 -6.66 1.12
C SER A 313 33.18 -5.31 1.50
N ARG A 314 33.43 -5.06 2.78
CA ARG A 314 33.98 -3.79 3.25
C ARG A 314 35.46 -3.62 2.89
N SER A 315 36.21 -4.72 2.77
CA SER A 315 37.60 -4.68 2.27
C SER A 315 37.69 -4.53 0.74
N HIS A 316 36.72 -5.03 -0.01
CA HIS A 316 36.79 -5.06 -1.48
C HIS A 316 36.12 -3.85 -2.17
N TYR A 317 35.15 -3.19 -1.53
CA TYR A 317 34.46 -2.03 -2.10
C TYR A 317 34.91 -0.73 -1.42
N VAL A 318 36.08 -0.23 -1.81
CA VAL A 318 36.64 1.05 -1.36
C VAL A 318 36.44 2.11 -2.45
N PRO A 319 36.13 3.38 -2.12
CA PRO A 319 35.98 4.42 -3.13
C PRO A 319 37.30 4.62 -3.88
N HIS A 320 37.33 4.30 -5.16
CA HIS A 320 38.47 4.60 -6.03
C HIS A 320 38.35 6.04 -6.54
N GLU A 321 39.50 6.72 -6.61
CA GLU A 321 39.55 8.05 -7.22
C GLU A 321 39.18 7.96 -8.70
N LEU A 322 38.10 8.65 -9.08
CA LEU A 322 37.63 8.68 -10.45
C LEU A 322 38.57 9.57 -11.27
N ILE A 323 39.33 8.97 -12.19
CA ILE A 323 40.16 9.71 -13.14
C ILE A 323 39.21 10.47 -14.08
N PRO A 324 39.22 11.82 -14.09
CA PRO A 324 38.36 12.59 -14.96
C PRO A 324 38.70 12.31 -16.42
N THR A 325 37.73 11.85 -17.21
CA THR A 325 37.92 11.67 -18.65
C THR A 325 38.07 13.03 -19.33
N GLU A 326 39.20 13.26 -19.98
CA GLU A 326 39.40 14.47 -20.78
C GLU A 326 38.54 14.42 -22.04
N SER A 327 37.80 15.50 -22.31
CA SER A 327 36.97 15.59 -23.50
C SER A 327 37.82 15.92 -24.73
N CYS A 328 37.85 15.04 -25.73
CA CYS A 328 38.48 15.30 -27.03
C CYS A 328 37.73 16.35 -27.90
N ARG A 329 36.90 17.20 -27.28
CA ARG A 329 36.15 18.22 -28.00
C ARG A 329 37.11 19.36 -28.37
N PRO A 330 37.18 19.79 -29.64
CA PRO A 330 38.00 20.93 -30.00
C PRO A 330 37.54 22.14 -29.20
N LEU A 331 38.50 22.84 -28.59
CA LEU A 331 38.23 24.08 -27.86
C LEU A 331 37.49 25.03 -28.80
N ASN A 332 36.41 25.65 -28.33
CA ASN A 332 35.69 26.71 -29.05
C ASN A 332 36.53 28.00 -29.09
N ALA A 333 37.77 27.91 -29.56
CA ALA A 333 38.63 29.05 -29.85
C ALA A 333 38.30 29.51 -31.27
N ALA A 334 37.99 30.80 -31.42
CA ALA A 334 37.82 31.39 -32.74
C ALA A 334 39.11 31.19 -33.54
N LEU A 335 39.03 30.51 -34.68
CA LEU A 335 40.16 30.28 -35.56
C LEU A 335 40.66 31.64 -36.05
N LYS A 336 41.81 32.10 -35.55
CA LYS A 336 42.40 33.36 -36.03
C LYS A 336 43.12 33.07 -37.33
N SER A 337 42.46 33.32 -38.47
CA SER A 337 43.16 33.42 -39.75
C SER A 337 44.03 34.67 -39.74
N SER A 338 45.31 34.53 -40.10
CA SER A 338 46.23 35.66 -40.28
C SER A 338 45.97 36.46 -41.56
N VAL A 339 45.01 36.01 -42.39
CA VAL A 339 44.64 36.64 -43.65
C VAL A 339 43.60 37.73 -43.38
N PRO A 340 43.86 38.99 -43.78
CA PRO A 340 42.89 40.08 -43.71
C PRO A 340 41.62 39.75 -44.51
N PHE A 341 40.46 40.17 -44.02
CA PHE A 341 39.20 40.01 -44.73
C PHE A 341 39.09 41.05 -45.85
N ASP A 342 38.93 40.59 -47.10
CA ASP A 342 38.61 41.47 -48.22
C ASP A 342 37.13 41.85 -48.15
N ASP A 343 36.85 43.07 -47.69
CA ASP A 343 35.50 43.61 -47.48
C ASP A 343 34.92 44.33 -48.71
N VAL A 344 35.58 44.20 -49.86
CA VAL A 344 35.20 44.89 -51.09
C VAL A 344 34.07 44.12 -51.79
N THR A 345 32.96 44.82 -52.02
CA THR A 345 31.81 44.27 -52.75
C THR A 345 31.86 44.71 -54.20
N MET A 346 31.28 43.94 -55.13
CA MET A 346 31.17 44.37 -56.54
C MET A 346 30.53 45.77 -56.67
N TYR A 347 29.51 46.06 -55.84
CA TYR A 347 28.83 47.34 -55.84
C TYR A 347 29.77 48.51 -55.49
N SER A 348 30.66 48.35 -54.49
CA SER A 348 31.60 49.41 -54.11
C SER A 348 32.65 49.69 -55.18
N ILE A 349 32.96 48.72 -56.04
CA ILE A 349 33.88 48.89 -57.17
C ILE A 349 33.15 49.56 -58.35
N GLU A 350 31.94 49.12 -58.66
CA GLU A 350 31.20 49.55 -59.86
C GLU A 350 30.60 50.95 -59.75
N TYR A 351 30.20 51.37 -58.54
CA TYR A 351 29.52 52.64 -58.28
C TYR A 351 30.43 53.70 -57.64
N ALA A 352 31.70 53.74 -58.04
CA ALA A 352 32.57 54.87 -57.72
C ALA A 352 32.12 56.14 -58.48
N PRO A 353 32.23 57.33 -57.87
CA PRO A 353 31.83 58.58 -58.50
C PRO A 353 32.61 58.83 -59.79
N LYS A 354 31.93 58.75 -60.93
CA LYS A 354 32.51 59.03 -62.25
C LYS A 354 32.67 60.54 -62.41
N LYS A 355 33.83 60.98 -62.88
CA LYS A 355 34.06 62.39 -63.24
C LYS A 355 33.06 62.77 -64.34
N GLN A 356 32.25 63.80 -64.10
CA GLN A 356 31.35 64.33 -65.12
C GLN A 356 32.17 65.16 -66.11
N GLU A 357 32.18 64.79 -67.38
CA GLU A 357 32.78 65.61 -68.42
C GLU A 357 31.86 66.78 -68.76
N ILE A 358 32.40 68.00 -68.74
CA ILE A 358 31.65 69.21 -69.04
C ILE A 358 31.39 69.28 -70.55
N CYS A 359 30.13 69.54 -70.94
CA CYS A 359 29.76 69.67 -72.34
C CYS A 359 30.56 70.79 -73.03
N PRO A 360 31.21 70.54 -74.19
CA PRO A 360 31.98 71.54 -74.92
C PRO A 360 31.19 72.82 -75.26
N ALA A 361 29.87 72.72 -75.42
CA ALA A 361 28.99 73.86 -75.69
C ALA A 361 28.83 74.82 -74.50
N SER A 362 29.26 74.42 -73.29
CA SER A 362 29.26 75.29 -72.11
C SER A 362 30.39 76.34 -72.15
N TYR A 363 31.39 76.16 -73.01
CA TYR A 363 32.51 77.10 -73.11
C TYR A 363 32.18 78.21 -74.12
N PRO A 364 32.43 79.50 -73.79
CA PRO A 364 32.31 80.61 -74.75
C PRO A 364 33.16 80.43 -76.02
N THR A 365 34.28 79.71 -75.87
CA THR A 365 35.15 79.21 -76.94
C THR A 365 35.53 77.76 -76.60
N PRO A 366 34.93 76.76 -77.26
CA PRO A 366 35.22 75.36 -76.95
C PRO A 366 36.69 75.02 -77.21
N PRO A 367 37.40 74.38 -76.26
CA PRO A 367 38.81 74.02 -76.44
C PRO A 367 38.96 73.08 -77.64
N GLY A 368 39.87 73.43 -78.57
CA GLY A 368 40.12 72.67 -79.80
C GLY A 368 39.32 73.12 -81.03
N TYR A 369 38.56 74.21 -80.94
CA TYR A 369 37.83 74.82 -82.05
C TYR A 369 38.18 76.32 -82.20
N ILE A 370 38.21 76.82 -83.43
CA ILE A 370 38.42 78.24 -83.75
C ILE A 370 37.09 78.83 -84.21
N PHE A 371 36.82 80.05 -83.77
CA PHE A 371 35.63 80.81 -84.16
C PHE A 371 35.75 81.27 -85.61
N GLU A 372 34.72 81.01 -86.40
CA GLU A 372 34.70 81.30 -87.83
C GLU A 372 33.85 82.52 -88.16
N ASN A 373 32.56 82.48 -87.85
CA ASN A 373 31.64 83.59 -88.10
C ASN A 373 30.39 83.52 -87.21
N THR A 374 29.66 84.63 -87.10
CA THR A 374 28.31 84.67 -86.50
C THR A 374 27.28 84.92 -87.58
N ASP A 375 26.24 84.09 -87.64
CA ASP A 375 25.10 84.32 -88.54
C ASP A 375 24.27 85.54 -88.12
N PHE A 376 23.45 86.06 -89.04
CA PHE A 376 22.51 87.17 -88.78
C PHE A 376 21.50 86.87 -87.66
N HIS A 377 21.30 85.60 -87.30
CA HIS A 377 20.47 85.15 -86.17
C HIS A 377 21.24 84.99 -84.85
N GLY A 378 22.53 85.33 -84.79
CA GLY A 378 23.33 85.34 -83.57
C GLY A 378 24.00 84.00 -83.22
N HIS A 379 23.94 82.99 -84.10
CA HIS A 379 24.63 81.72 -83.90
C HIS A 379 26.12 81.83 -84.24
N LYS A 380 26.99 81.40 -83.31
CA LYS A 380 28.44 81.36 -83.50
C LYS A 380 28.87 80.00 -84.05
N PHE A 381 29.51 80.00 -85.22
CA PHE A 381 30.07 78.80 -85.83
C PHE A 381 31.54 78.64 -85.48
N PHE A 382 31.94 77.41 -85.17
CA PHE A 382 33.31 77.06 -84.84
C PHE A 382 33.75 75.86 -85.68
N HIS A 383 34.95 75.91 -86.26
CA HIS A 383 35.54 74.77 -86.95
C HIS A 383 36.62 74.11 -86.07
N LYS A 384 36.73 72.78 -86.16
CA LYS A 384 37.70 72.01 -85.36
C LYS A 384 39.12 72.28 -85.84
N ILE A 385 40.04 72.48 -84.91
CA ILE A 385 41.48 72.51 -85.23
C ILE A 385 41.88 71.08 -85.57
N THR A 386 42.16 70.79 -86.85
CA THR A 386 42.83 69.55 -87.22
C THR A 386 44.31 69.69 -86.86
N PRO A 387 44.84 68.92 -85.90
CA PRO A 387 46.28 68.94 -85.65
C PRO A 387 46.99 68.42 -86.90
N ALA A 388 47.98 69.17 -87.39
CA ALA A 388 48.89 68.67 -88.41
C ALA A 388 49.57 67.41 -87.87
N VAL A 389 49.27 66.26 -88.46
CA VAL A 389 49.90 64.98 -88.14
C VAL A 389 51.39 65.12 -88.46
N LYS A 390 52.23 65.29 -87.43
CA LYS A 390 53.66 64.99 -87.55
C LYS A 390 53.76 63.48 -87.69
N ALA A 391 53.99 63.01 -88.91
CA ALA A 391 54.36 61.63 -89.17
C ALA A 391 55.73 61.36 -88.55
N PHE A 392 55.76 60.56 -87.48
CA PHE A 392 56.92 59.80 -87.02
C PHE A 392 56.43 58.50 -86.40
#